data_AF-A0A9E0DB05-F1
#
_entry.id   AF-A0A9E0DB05-F1
#
_cell.length_a   1.000
_cell.length_b   1.000
_cell.length_c   1.000
_cell.angle_alpha   90.00
_cell.angle_beta   90.00
_cell.angle_gamma   90.00
#
_symmetry.space_group_name_H-M   'P 1'
#
loop_
_entity.id
_entity.type
_entity.pdbx_description
1 polymer ?
#
loop_
_entity_poly.entity_id
_entity_poly.type
_entity_poly.pdbx_seq_one_letter_code
_entity_poly.pdbx_strand_id
1 'polypeptide(L)'
;MFFGVFDFTFVWWIVFGVAGVFVAMGASEWFKDLNIPMTWWKWLVLGVWYLALWAGIAAPFTFMGESEVAAGWRLLLFSLPILIISGVIVYRILLIGKQTAKG
;
A
#
# COMPACT_ATOMS: atom_id res chain seq x y z
N MET A 1 35.23 7.33 5.98
CA MET A 1 34.06 8.13 6.38
C MET A 1 32.87 7.18 6.43
N PHE A 2 32.62 6.55 7.58
CA PHE A 2 31.52 5.60 7.83
C PHE A 2 30.62 6.25 8.89
N PHE A 3 29.64 7.04 8.44
CA PHE A 3 28.60 7.61 9.28
C PHE A 3 27.25 7.15 8.70
N GLY A 4 26.37 6.59 9.54
CA GLY A 4 24.91 6.63 9.30
C GLY A 4 24.19 5.39 8.76
N VAL A 5 24.62 4.15 9.05
CA VAL A 5 23.83 2.95 8.67
C VAL A 5 22.59 2.73 9.57
N PHE A 6 22.51 3.43 10.72
CA PHE A 6 21.37 3.40 11.64
C PHE A 6 20.81 4.80 11.88
N ASP A 7 20.44 5.50 10.81
CA ASP A 7 19.65 6.73 10.94
C ASP A 7 18.15 6.40 11.10
N PHE A 8 17.36 7.38 11.52
CA PHE A 8 15.89 7.25 11.64
C PHE A 8 15.28 6.74 10.33
N THR A 9 15.83 7.19 9.20
CA THR A 9 15.48 6.76 7.84
C THR A 9 15.63 5.25 7.66
N PHE A 10 16.75 4.66 8.07
CA PHE A 10 16.99 3.23 7.97
C PHE A 10 16.01 2.39 8.82
N VAL A 11 15.79 2.79 10.08
CA VAL A 11 14.82 2.11 10.96
C VAL A 11 13.41 2.19 10.40
N TRP A 12 13.03 3.35 9.85
CA TRP A 12 11.76 3.55 9.16
C TRP A 12 11.56 2.55 8.02
N TRP A 13 12.55 2.38 7.14
CA TRP A 13 12.45 1.42 6.03
C TRP A 13 12.33 -0.05 6.50
N ILE A 14 13.02 -0.42 7.59
CA ILE A 14 12.89 -1.77 8.16
C ILE A 14 11.48 -2.00 8.71
N VAL A 15 10.97 -1.08 9.52
CA VAL A 15 9.63 -1.18 10.10
C VAL A 15 8.58 -1.26 8.98
N PHE A 16 8.76 -0.47 7.91
CA PHE A 16 7.92 -0.50 6.72
C PHE A 16 7.96 -1.85 5.99
N GLY A 17 9.16 -2.40 5.78
CA GLY A 17 9.33 -3.70 5.14
C GLY A 17 8.68 -4.83 5.94
N VAL A 18 8.91 -4.87 7.25
CA VAL A 18 8.32 -5.88 8.15
C VAL A 18 6.80 -5.76 8.18
N ALA A 19 6.26 -4.55 8.34
CA ALA A 19 4.82 -4.30 8.27
C ALA A 19 4.25 -4.77 6.93
N GLY A 20 4.97 -4.53 5.83
CA GLY A 20 4.59 -5.00 4.50
C GLY A 20 4.41 -6.51 4.40
N VAL A 21 5.28 -7.30 5.03
CA VAL A 21 5.17 -8.76 5.06
C VAL A 21 3.92 -9.19 5.82
N PHE A 22 3.66 -8.63 7.01
CA PHE A 22 2.46 -8.95 7.78
C PHE A 22 1.18 -8.59 7.04
N VAL A 23 1.15 -7.45 6.34
CA VAL A 23 0.02 -7.06 5.50
C VAL A 23 -0.20 -8.07 4.37
N ALA A 24 0.86 -8.50 3.68
CA ALA A 24 0.75 -9.48 2.61
C ALA A 24 0.24 -10.84 3.11
N MET A 25 0.74 -11.31 4.27
CA MET A 25 0.28 -12.55 4.91
C MET A 25 -1.18 -12.45 5.33
N GLY A 26 -1.55 -11.38 6.04
CA GLY A 26 -2.94 -11.15 6.47
C GLY A 26 -3.91 -11.00 5.30
N ALA A 27 -3.49 -10.33 4.22
CA ALA A 27 -4.28 -10.22 3.01
C ALA A 27 -4.53 -11.59 2.36
N SER A 28 -3.52 -12.48 2.33
CA SER A 28 -3.68 -13.83 1.77
C SER A 28 -4.74 -14.64 2.51
N GLU A 29 -4.70 -14.65 3.84
CA GLU A 29 -5.72 -15.33 4.65
C GLU A 29 -7.10 -14.68 4.47
N TRP A 30 -7.17 -13.35 4.48
CA TRP A 30 -8.44 -12.64 4.30
C TRP A 30 -9.11 -12.95 2.95
N PHE A 31 -8.35 -13.05 1.86
CA PHE A 31 -8.92 -13.42 0.56
C PHE A 31 -9.40 -14.87 0.49
N LYS A 32 -8.75 -15.79 1.21
CA LYS A 32 -9.24 -17.18 1.35
C LYS A 32 -10.57 -17.21 2.09
N ASP A 33 -10.69 -16.49 3.20
CA ASP A 33 -11.94 -16.38 3.98
C ASP A 33 -13.08 -15.78 3.14
N LEU A 34 -12.76 -14.81 2.29
CA LEU A 34 -13.73 -14.19 1.38
C LEU A 34 -14.07 -15.03 0.14
N ASN A 35 -13.47 -16.22 -0.02
CA ASN A 35 -13.61 -17.06 -1.22
C ASN A 35 -13.32 -16.32 -2.53
N ILE A 36 -12.33 -15.41 -2.49
CA ILE A 36 -11.90 -14.66 -3.66
C ILE A 36 -10.74 -15.42 -4.31
N PRO A 37 -10.91 -15.96 -5.54
CA PRO A 37 -9.81 -16.63 -6.21
C PRO A 37 -8.76 -15.59 -6.63
N MET A 38 -7.63 -15.61 -5.93
CA MET A 38 -6.49 -14.72 -6.19
C MET A 38 -5.52 -15.36 -7.19
N THR A 39 -5.68 -15.01 -8.46
CA THR A 39 -4.73 -15.35 -9.52
C THR A 39 -3.47 -14.48 -9.44
N TRP A 40 -2.38 -14.89 -10.10
CA TRP A 40 -1.11 -14.14 -10.10
C TRP A 40 -1.28 -12.68 -10.55
N TRP A 41 -2.13 -12.41 -11.55
CA TRP A 41 -2.35 -11.04 -12.05
C TRP A 41 -3.12 -10.18 -11.04
N LYS A 42 -4.03 -10.77 -10.25
CA LYS A 42 -4.73 -10.07 -9.17
C LYS A 42 -3.77 -9.68 -8.05
N TRP A 43 -2.83 -10.56 -7.74
CA TRP A 43 -1.72 -10.25 -6.84
C TRP A 43 -0.85 -9.11 -7.37
N LEU A 44 -0.55 -9.10 -8.68
CA LEU A 44 0.18 -8.00 -9.29
C LEU A 44 -0.57 -6.68 -9.18
N VAL A 45 -1.86 -6.65 -9.53
CA VAL A 45 -2.70 -5.43 -9.44
C VAL A 45 -2.76 -4.91 -8.00
N LEU A 46 -2.99 -5.79 -7.03
CA LEU A 46 -2.99 -5.44 -5.61
C LEU A 46 -1.62 -4.93 -5.15
N GLY A 47 -0.53 -5.59 -5.57
CA GLY A 47 0.84 -5.21 -5.23
C GLY A 47 1.21 -3.84 -5.80
N VAL A 48 0.88 -3.56 -7.05
CA VAL A 48 1.10 -2.24 -7.68
C VAL A 48 0.31 -1.16 -6.94
N TRP A 49 -0.96 -1.42 -6.62
CA TRP A 49 -1.77 -0.48 -5.86
C TRP A 49 -1.21 -0.24 -4.45
N TYR A 50 -0.74 -1.29 -3.79
CA TYR A 50 -0.13 -1.20 -2.46
C TYR A 50 1.17 -0.38 -2.47
N LEU A 51 2.03 -0.56 -3.48
CA LEU A 51 3.22 0.26 -3.67
C LEU A 51 2.87 1.73 -3.95
N ALA A 52 1.81 1.99 -4.72
CA ALA A 52 1.31 3.34 -4.95
C ALA A 52 0.79 3.97 -3.66
N LEU A 53 0.09 3.21 -2.83
CA LEU A 53 -0.36 3.66 -1.50
C LEU A 53 0.83 4.04 -0.62
N TRP A 54 1.88 3.23 -0.60
CA TRP A 54 3.12 3.57 0.11
C TRP A 54 3.77 4.83 -0.42
N ALA A 55 3.93 4.96 -1.74
CA ALA A 55 4.53 6.15 -2.34
C ALA A 55 3.71 7.42 -2.05
N GLY A 56 2.38 7.32 -2.11
CA GLY A 56 1.48 8.43 -1.80
C GLY A 56 1.46 8.84 -0.33
N ILE A 57 1.94 8.00 0.57
CA ILE A 57 2.19 8.37 1.97
C ILE A 57 3.63 8.87 2.12
N ALA A 58 4.62 8.09 1.71
CA ALA A 58 6.04 8.40 1.92
C ALA A 58 6.44 9.75 1.29
N ALA A 59 6.04 10.03 0.05
CA ALA A 59 6.46 11.26 -0.63
C ALA A 59 5.97 12.55 0.06
N PRO A 60 4.69 12.71 0.45
CA PRO A 60 4.27 13.85 1.26
C PRO A 60 5.03 14.04 2.57
N PHE A 61 5.29 12.95 3.30
CA PHE A 61 6.01 13.02 4.57
C PHE A 61 7.48 13.37 4.37
N THR A 62 8.10 12.96 3.26
CA THR A 62 9.44 13.43 2.87
C THR A 62 9.45 14.95 2.66
N PHE A 63 8.52 15.50 1.87
CA PHE A 63 8.44 16.96 1.68
C PHE A 63 8.18 17.72 2.98
N MET A 64 7.36 17.17 3.88
CA MET A 64 7.15 17.77 5.21
C MET A 64 8.43 17.75 6.05
N GLY A 65 9.26 16.71 5.94
CA GLY A 65 10.57 16.62 6.59
C GLY A 65 11.61 17.59 6.01
N GLU A 66 11.53 17.90 4.73
CA GLU A 66 12.42 18.84 4.02
C GLU A 66 12.01 20.32 4.19
N SER A 67 11.17 20.64 5.18
CA SER A 67 10.63 21.98 5.45
C SER A 67 9.70 22.53 4.35
N GLU A 68 9.27 21.69 3.40
CA GLU A 68 8.28 22.02 2.36
C GLU A 68 6.87 21.56 2.74
N VAL A 69 6.43 21.91 3.94
CA VAL A 69 5.18 21.42 4.55
C VAL A 69 3.95 21.69 3.66
N ALA A 70 3.89 22.84 3.00
CA ALA A 70 2.80 23.18 2.10
C ALA A 70 2.74 22.26 0.86
N ALA A 71 3.89 21.87 0.32
CA ALA A 71 3.97 20.93 -0.80
C ALA A 71 3.53 19.52 -0.36
N GLY A 72 4.00 19.09 0.82
CA GLY A 72 3.57 17.83 1.43
C GLY A 72 2.05 17.75 1.60
N TRP A 73 1.41 18.77 2.18
CA TRP A 73 -0.06 18.79 2.33
C TRP A 73 -0.80 18.77 1.00
N ARG A 74 -0.34 19.53 0.00
CA ARG A 74 -0.95 19.54 -1.34
C ARG A 74 -0.87 18.17 -1.99
N LEU A 75 0.30 17.52 -1.93
CA LEU A 75 0.49 16.19 -2.50
C LEU A 75 -0.33 15.13 -1.76
N LEU A 76 -0.42 15.20 -0.43
CA LEU A 76 -1.22 14.28 0.37
C LEU A 76 -2.71 14.44 0.05
N LEU A 77 -3.23 15.66 0.04
CA LEU A 77 -4.64 15.93 -0.28
C LEU A 77 -5.00 15.57 -1.71
N PHE A 78 -4.05 15.64 -2.65
CA PHE A 78 -4.26 15.22 -4.03
C PHE A 78 -4.20 13.70 -4.21
N SER A 79 -3.17 13.05 -3.65
CA SER A 79 -2.90 11.62 -3.85
C SER A 79 -3.86 10.73 -3.06
N LEU A 80 -4.25 11.12 -1.84
CA LEU A 80 -5.03 10.29 -0.94
C LEU A 80 -6.44 9.97 -1.49
N PRO A 81 -7.21 10.93 -2.04
CA PRO A 81 -8.48 10.62 -2.70
C PRO A 81 -8.31 9.66 -3.89
N ILE A 82 -7.27 9.87 -4.72
CA ILE A 82 -6.98 9.01 -5.88
C ILE A 82 -6.67 7.59 -5.42
N LEU A 83 -5.89 7.44 -4.34
CA LEU A 83 -5.56 6.14 -3.74
C LEU A 83 -6.80 5.44 -3.17
N ILE A 84 -7.68 6.17 -2.51
CA ILE A 84 -8.94 5.61 -1.99
C ILE A 84 -9.83 5.12 -3.15
N ILE A 85 -10.05 5.96 -4.16
CA ILE A 85 -10.89 5.62 -5.32
C ILE A 85 -10.31 4.43 -6.08
N SER A 86 -9.00 4.46 -6.36
CA SER A 86 -8.31 3.32 -7.01
C SER A 86 -8.37 2.05 -6.15
N GLY A 87 -8.34 2.17 -4.82
CA GLY A 87 -8.49 1.04 -3.91
C GLY A 87 -9.86 0.38 -4.02
N VAL A 88 -10.92 1.18 -4.14
CA VAL A 88 -12.27 0.66 -4.42
C VAL A 88 -12.31 -0.04 -5.77
N ILE A 89 -11.69 0.53 -6.81
CA ILE A 89 -11.62 -0.08 -8.15
C ILE A 89 -10.87 -1.41 -8.10
N VAL A 90 -9.70 -1.46 -7.47
CA VAL A 90 -8.92 -2.68 -7.29
C VAL A 90 -9.75 -3.72 -6.55
N TYR A 91 -10.39 -3.36 -5.45
CA TYR A 91 -11.26 -4.29 -4.72
C TYR A 91 -12.38 -4.86 -5.62
N ARG A 92 -13.04 -4.03 -6.43
CA ARG A 92 -14.04 -4.50 -7.41
C ARG A 92 -13.45 -5.46 -8.43
N ILE A 93 -12.24 -5.21 -8.92
CA ILE A 93 -11.52 -6.09 -9.86
C ILE A 93 -11.19 -7.43 -9.18
N LEU A 94 -10.76 -7.42 -7.91
CA LEU A 94 -10.45 -8.64 -7.18
C LEU A 94 -11.68 -9.53 -6.99
N LEU A 95 -12.86 -8.92 -6.78
CA LEU A 95 -14.13 -9.63 -6.66
C LEU A 95 -14.62 -10.32 -7.94
N ILE A 96 -14.03 -10.02 -9.11
CA ILE A 96 -14.41 -10.67 -10.37
C ILE A 96 -14.15 -12.18 -10.26
N GLY A 97 -15.19 -12.98 -10.45
CA GLY A 97 -15.11 -14.44 -10.31
C GLY A 97 -15.11 -14.94 -8.87
N LYS A 98 -15.46 -14.09 -7.88
CA LYS A 98 -15.75 -14.55 -6.52
C LYS A 98 -16.79 -15.67 -6.58
N GLN A 99 -16.49 -16.78 -5.91
CA GLN A 99 -17.41 -17.89 -5.85
C GLN A 99 -18.50 -17.54 -4.84
N THR A 100 -19.71 -17.25 -5.33
CA THR A 100 -20.88 -17.18 -4.48
C THR A 100 -21.24 -18.61 -4.11
N ALA A 101 -21.21 -18.95 -2.83
CA ALA A 101 -21.72 -20.23 -2.35
C ALA A 101 -23.12 -20.44 -2.95
N LYS A 102 -23.27 -21.46 -3.79
CA LYS A 102 -24.59 -21.95 -4.18
C LYS A 102 -25.21 -22.52 -2.90
N GLY A 103 -26.17 -21.79 -2.33
CA GLY A 103 -27.11 -22.34 -1.36
C GLY A 103 -27.97 -23.41 -2.01
#